data_AF-A0A2E6W686-F1
#
_entry.id   AF-A0A2E6W686-F1
#
_cell.length_a   1.000
_cell.length_b   1.000
_cell.length_c   1.000
_cell.angle_alpha   90.00
_cell.angle_beta   90.00
_cell.angle_gamma   90.00
#
_symmetry.space_group_name_H-M   'P 1'
#
loop_
_entity.id
_entity.type
_entity.pdbx_description
1 polymer ?
#
loop_
_entity_poly.entity_id
_entity_poly.type
_entity_poly.pdbx_seq_one_letter_code
_entity_poly.pdbx_strand_id
1 'polypeptide(L)'
;MSYNIFIACLLFALGQTMGWFQLNAQFVWEWWKDKPILSAAIFSVPTGICFWYGVKICYEEWGEVWGPRFLIFTMSYLTFPLLTWHFLHESMFTAKTMICVVLSCLIVGVQLLWR
;
A
#
# COMPACT_ATOMS: atom_id res chain seq x y z
N MET A 1 -10.52 -11.67 12.40
CA MET A 1 -9.17 -11.46 11.81
C MET A 1 -8.16 -11.78 12.89
N SER A 2 -7.19 -12.67 12.64
CA SER A 2 -6.13 -12.96 13.62
C SER A 2 -5.38 -11.65 13.95
N TYR A 3 -4.99 -11.46 15.21
CA TYR A 3 -4.25 -10.28 15.67
C TYR A 3 -3.00 -10.03 14.80
N ASN A 4 -2.37 -11.11 14.36
CA ASN A 4 -1.22 -11.10 13.46
C ASN A 4 -1.53 -10.49 12.09
N ILE A 5 -2.67 -10.84 11.48
CA ILE A 5 -3.08 -10.26 10.18
C ILE A 5 -3.38 -8.77 10.32
N PHE A 6 -3.93 -8.33 11.45
CA PHE A 6 -4.12 -6.90 11.69
C PHE A 6 -2.79 -6.15 11.75
N ILE A 7 -1.77 -6.70 12.43
CA ILE A 7 -0.42 -6.13 12.44
C ILE A 7 0.17 -6.09 11.01
N ALA A 8 0.00 -7.16 10.23
CA ALA A 8 0.46 -7.20 8.84
C ALA A 8 -0.20 -6.10 7.99
N CYS A 9 -1.52 -5.88 8.15
CA CYS A 9 -2.22 -4.78 7.50
C CYS A 9 -1.65 -3.41 7.88
N LEU A 10 -1.33 -3.18 9.16
CA LEU A 10 -0.70 -1.93 9.60
C LEU A 10 0.69 -1.74 8.99
N LEU A 11 1.51 -2.79 8.96
CA LEU A 11 2.82 -2.75 8.30
C LEU A 11 2.69 -2.46 6.81
N PHE A 12 1.71 -3.08 6.13
CA PHE A 12 1.43 -2.80 4.72
C PHE A 12 0.95 -1.37 4.50
N ALA A 13 0.08 -0.83 5.37
CA ALA A 13 -0.34 0.56 5.28
C ALA A 13 0.84 1.53 5.45
N LEU A 14 1.73 1.28 6.41
CA LEU A 14 2.94 2.08 6.64
C LEU A 14 3.89 2.01 5.44
N GLY A 15 4.15 0.81 4.92
CA GLY A 15 4.99 0.62 3.74
C GLY A 15 4.42 1.30 2.50
N GLN A 16 3.10 1.19 2.25
CA GLN A 16 2.45 1.89 1.14
C GLN A 16 2.52 3.41 1.30
N THR A 17 2.39 3.92 2.53
CA THR A 17 2.52 5.35 2.83
C THR A 17 3.93 5.86 2.53
N MET A 18 4.96 5.13 2.97
CA MET A 18 6.36 5.45 2.67
C MET A 18 6.66 5.35 1.16
N GLY A 19 6.13 4.34 0.48
CA GLY A 19 6.21 4.20 -0.98
C GLY A 19 5.55 5.37 -1.71
N TRP A 20 4.44 5.91 -1.18
CA TRP A 20 3.82 7.10 -1.72
C TRP A 20 4.74 8.31 -1.62
N PHE A 21 5.36 8.56 -0.47
CA PHE A 21 6.32 9.66 -0.32
C PHE A 21 7.55 9.46 -1.22
N GLN A 22 8.05 8.23 -1.32
CA GLN A 22 9.18 7.91 -2.20
C GLN A 22 8.96 8.42 -3.63
N LEU A 23 7.77 8.17 -4.17
CA LEU A 23 7.46 8.41 -5.57
C LEU A 23 6.86 9.79 -5.82
N ASN A 24 6.03 10.27 -4.91
CA ASN A 24 5.17 11.44 -5.14
C ASN A 24 5.62 12.70 -4.41
N ALA A 25 6.57 12.63 -3.47
CA ALA A 25 7.07 13.81 -2.77
C ALA A 25 7.61 14.89 -3.73
N GLN A 26 8.14 14.49 -4.90
CA GLN A 26 8.58 15.40 -5.97
C GLN A 26 7.46 16.29 -6.54
N PHE A 27 6.21 15.85 -6.46
CA PHE A 27 5.05 16.59 -6.96
C PHE A 27 4.46 17.52 -5.90
N VAL A 28 4.74 17.28 -4.63
CA VAL A 28 4.23 18.07 -3.50
C VAL A 28 5.22 19.16 -3.09
N TRP A 29 6.52 18.83 -3.01
CA TRP A 29 7.55 19.75 -2.54
C TRP A 29 8.70 19.85 -3.53
N GLU A 30 9.05 21.09 -3.87
CA GLU A 30 10.10 21.36 -4.86
C GLU A 30 11.46 20.80 -4.48
N TRP A 31 11.75 20.71 -3.17
CA TRP A 31 13.02 20.20 -2.66
C TRP A 31 13.32 18.76 -3.10
N TRP A 32 12.28 17.94 -3.34
CA TRP A 32 12.46 16.53 -3.72
C TRP A 32 12.61 16.32 -5.24
N LYS A 33 12.34 17.33 -6.08
CA LYS A 33 12.26 17.18 -7.56
C LYS A 33 13.53 16.61 -8.20
N ASP A 34 14.69 16.95 -7.66
CA ASP A 34 16.02 16.61 -8.18
C ASP A 34 16.75 15.56 -7.32
N LYS A 35 16.06 14.91 -6.37
CA LYS A 35 16.67 14.03 -5.37
C LYS A 35 16.13 12.58 -5.42
N PRO A 36 16.09 11.91 -6.59
CA PRO A 36 15.54 10.57 -6.71
C PRO A 36 16.31 9.53 -5.90
N ILE A 37 17.65 9.61 -5.87
CA ILE A 37 18.50 8.67 -5.12
C ILE A 37 18.28 8.82 -3.61
N LEU A 38 18.20 10.06 -3.12
CA LEU A 38 17.96 10.33 -1.71
C LEU A 38 16.57 9.85 -1.28
N SER A 39 15.55 10.11 -2.10
CA SER A 39 14.18 9.61 -1.87
C SER A 39 14.17 8.08 -1.79
N ALA A 40 14.80 7.38 -2.74
CA ALA A 40 14.91 5.93 -2.70
C ALA A 40 15.66 5.43 -1.45
N ALA A 41 16.80 6.05 -1.10
CA ALA A 41 17.58 5.64 0.06
C ALA A 41 16.79 5.80 1.38
N ILE A 42 16.04 6.89 1.54
CA ILE A 42 15.29 7.19 2.77
C ILE A 42 14.03 6.33 2.87
N PHE A 43 13.27 6.18 1.77
CA PHE A 43 11.95 5.57 1.83
C PHE A 43 11.92 4.09 1.43
N SER A 44 12.80 3.62 0.53
CA SER A 44 12.75 2.22 0.08
C SER A 44 13.20 1.23 1.14
N VAL A 45 14.19 1.57 1.96
CA VAL A 45 14.66 0.71 3.06
C VAL A 45 13.54 0.44 4.08
N PRO A 46 12.90 1.46 4.69
CA PRO A 46 11.84 1.20 5.64
C PRO A 46 10.58 0.60 4.98
N THR A 47 10.25 1.00 3.74
CA THR A 47 9.16 0.35 2.98
C THR A 47 9.41 -1.15 2.81
N GLY A 48 10.63 -1.52 2.41
CA GLY A 48 11.03 -2.92 2.24
C GLY A 48 10.95 -3.71 3.53
N ILE A 49 11.39 -3.12 4.66
CA ILE A 49 11.30 -3.75 5.98
C ILE A 49 9.83 -4.00 6.38
N CYS A 50 8.96 -3.01 6.21
CA CYS A 50 7.53 -3.16 6.51
C CYS A 50 6.88 -4.28 5.67
N PHE A 51 7.13 -4.31 4.37
CA PHE A 51 6.60 -5.36 3.50
C PHE A 51 7.19 -6.73 3.79
N TRP A 52 8.48 -6.82 4.10
CA TRP A 52 9.14 -8.07 4.47
C TRP A 52 8.47 -8.70 5.69
N TYR A 53 8.31 -7.94 6.78
CA TYR A 53 7.69 -8.45 7.99
C TYR A 53 6.19 -8.71 7.81
N GLY A 54 5.47 -7.85 7.10
CA GLY A 54 4.04 -8.07 6.84
C GLY A 54 3.77 -9.34 6.02
N VAL A 55 4.57 -9.59 4.96
CA VAL A 55 4.43 -10.81 4.15
C VAL A 55 4.77 -12.05 4.96
N LYS A 56 5.84 -11.99 5.77
CA LYS A 56 6.22 -13.10 6.65
C LYS A 56 5.07 -13.48 7.59
N ILE A 57 4.45 -12.50 8.26
CA ILE A 57 3.34 -12.75 9.19
C ILE A 57 2.13 -13.37 8.46
N CYS A 58 1.75 -12.82 7.30
CA CYS A 58 0.64 -13.39 6.53
C CYS A 58 0.94 -14.80 6.00
N TYR A 59 2.19 -15.07 5.62
CA TYR A 59 2.60 -16.40 5.17
C TYR A 59 2.53 -17.43 6.29
N GLU A 60 2.96 -17.07 7.51
CA GLU A 60 2.87 -17.95 8.69
C GLU A 60 1.41 -18.29 9.05
N GLU A 61 0.47 -17.39 8.78
CA GLU A 61 -0.97 -17.59 9.06
C GLU A 61 -1.73 -18.31 7.94
N TRP A 62 -1.36 -18.09 6.68
CA TRP A 62 -2.11 -18.60 5.51
C TRP A 62 -1.40 -19.73 4.76
N GLY A 63 -0.10 -19.94 4.98
CA GLY A 63 0.69 -20.97 4.30
C GLY A 63 0.97 -20.69 2.82
N GLU A 64 0.55 -19.53 2.30
CA GLU A 64 0.70 -19.15 0.89
C GLU A 64 1.13 -17.69 0.73
N VAL A 65 1.77 -17.41 -0.41
CA VAL A 65 2.27 -16.06 -0.76
C VAL A 65 1.27 -15.23 -1.56
N TRP A 66 0.21 -15.86 -2.09
CA TRP A 66 -0.83 -15.16 -2.85
C TRP A 66 -1.71 -14.27 -1.98
N GLY A 67 -2.24 -14.78 -0.86
CA GLY A 67 -2.97 -13.99 0.11
C GLY A 67 -2.26 -12.67 0.52
N PRO A 68 -1.01 -12.70 1.03
CA PRO A 68 -0.28 -11.47 1.37
C PRO A 68 -0.14 -10.50 0.19
N ARG A 69 0.12 -11.02 -1.03
CA ARG A 69 0.28 -10.20 -2.23
C ARG A 69 -0.98 -9.41 -2.56
N PHE A 70 -2.15 -10.05 -2.46
CA PHE A 70 -3.43 -9.38 -2.67
C PHE A 70 -3.79 -8.44 -1.53
N LEU A 71 -3.43 -8.79 -0.29
CA LEU A 71 -3.65 -7.90 0.86
C LEU A 71 -2.88 -6.59 0.72
N ILE A 72 -1.61 -6.64 0.29
CA ILE A 72 -0.80 -5.45 0.00
C ILE A 72 -1.47 -4.57 -1.05
N PHE A 73 -2.03 -5.18 -2.11
CA PHE A 73 -2.77 -4.47 -3.16
C PHE A 73 -4.04 -3.81 -2.64
N THR A 74 -4.78 -4.43 -1.73
CA THR A 74 -5.93 -3.78 -1.08
C THR A 74 -5.49 -2.58 -0.26
N MET A 75 -4.43 -2.75 0.54
CA MET A 75 -3.95 -1.72 1.44
C MET A 75 -3.44 -0.48 0.69
N SER A 76 -3.02 -0.62 -0.58
CA SER A 76 -2.68 0.55 -1.40
C SER A 76 -3.91 1.42 -1.72
N TYR A 77 -5.11 0.84 -1.88
CA TYR A 77 -6.33 1.63 -2.11
C TYR A 77 -6.84 2.35 -0.87
N LEU A 78 -6.36 1.97 0.31
CA LEU A 78 -6.61 2.76 1.52
C LEU A 78 -5.67 3.96 1.59
N THR A 79 -4.38 3.73 1.40
CA THR A 79 -3.34 4.74 1.68
C THR A 79 -3.11 5.70 0.52
N PHE A 80 -3.02 5.18 -0.71
CA PHE A 80 -2.71 6.00 -1.89
C PHE A 80 -3.77 7.08 -2.12
N PRO A 81 -5.09 6.79 -2.18
CA PRO A 81 -6.06 7.82 -2.48
C PRO A 81 -6.19 8.86 -1.37
N LEU A 82 -6.02 8.46 -0.11
CA LEU A 82 -6.02 9.39 1.03
C LEU A 82 -4.86 10.39 0.93
N LEU A 83 -3.64 9.90 0.65
CA LEU A 83 -2.45 10.75 0.54
C LEU A 83 -2.50 11.64 -0.70
N THR A 84 -2.90 11.09 -1.85
CA THR A 84 -3.02 11.86 -3.10
C THR A 84 -4.11 12.93 -2.97
N TRP A 85 -5.25 12.62 -2.35
CA TRP A 85 -6.28 13.63 -2.09
C TRP A 85 -5.80 14.73 -1.13
N HIS A 86 -5.05 14.36 -0.08
CA HIS A 86 -4.56 15.31 0.91
C HIS A 86 -3.46 16.23 0.37
N PHE A 87 -2.44 15.67 -0.30
CA PHE A 87 -1.24 16.41 -0.70
C PHE A 87 -1.25 16.92 -2.15
N LEU A 88 -1.89 16.20 -3.06
CA LEU A 88 -1.96 16.56 -4.49
C LEU A 88 -3.34 17.11 -4.89
N HIS A 89 -4.29 17.15 -3.95
CA HIS A 89 -5.67 17.61 -4.18
C HIS A 89 -6.40 16.88 -5.32
N GLU A 90 -5.92 15.68 -5.71
CA GLU A 90 -6.58 14.86 -6.71
C GLU A 90 -7.68 14.01 -6.06
N SER A 91 -8.89 14.11 -6.59
CA SER A 91 -10.02 13.34 -6.07
C SER A 91 -9.95 11.88 -6.51
N MET A 92 -10.14 10.96 -5.56
CA MET A 92 -10.37 9.54 -5.85
C MET A 92 -11.69 9.31 -6.60
N PHE A 93 -12.65 10.24 -6.49
CA PHE A 93 -14.02 10.08 -7.00
C PHE A 93 -14.14 10.33 -8.51
N THR A 94 -13.18 9.82 -9.30
CA THR A 94 -13.34 9.71 -10.74
C THR A 94 -13.98 8.36 -11.07
N ALA A 95 -14.82 8.30 -12.11
CA ALA A 95 -15.46 7.05 -12.52
C ALA A 95 -14.45 5.92 -12.75
N LYS A 96 -13.30 6.24 -13.39
CA LYS A 96 -12.21 5.30 -13.63
C LYS A 96 -11.65 4.74 -12.32
N THR A 97 -11.30 5.59 -11.36
CA THR A 97 -10.71 5.16 -10.08
C THR A 97 -11.72 4.39 -9.24
N MET A 98 -12.98 4.82 -9.19
CA MET A 98 -14.02 4.13 -8.43
C MET A 98 -14.31 2.73 -8.98
N ILE A 99 -14.29 2.54 -10.30
CA ILE A 99 -14.40 1.20 -10.92
C ILE A 99 -13.22 0.32 -10.47
N CYS A 100 -11.98 0.84 -10.49
CA CYS A 100 -10.81 0.09 -10.03
C CYS A 100 -10.89 -0.27 -8.54
N VAL A 101 -11.38 0.64 -7.69
CA VAL A 101 -11.59 0.39 -6.25
C VAL A 101 -12.61 -0.73 -6.06
N VAL A 102 -13.76 -0.69 -6.75
CA VAL A 102 -14.79 -1.74 -6.67
C VAL A 102 -14.22 -3.09 -7.12
N LEU A 103 -13.51 -3.13 -8.25
CA LEU A 103 -12.84 -4.35 -8.73
C LEU A 103 -11.83 -4.87 -7.68
N SER A 104 -11.06 -3.99 -7.05
CA SER A 104 -10.12 -4.38 -6.00
C SER A 104 -10.84 -5.01 -4.80
N CYS A 105 -11.98 -4.46 -4.37
CA CYS A 105 -12.79 -5.04 -3.29
C CYS A 105 -13.32 -6.43 -3.65
N LEU A 106 -13.73 -6.65 -4.92
CA LEU A 106 -14.17 -7.96 -5.40
C LEU A 106 -13.03 -8.99 -5.38
N ILE A 107 -11.83 -8.61 -5.86
CA ILE A 107 -10.64 -9.48 -5.83
C ILE A 107 -10.35 -9.90 -4.39
N VAL A 108 -10.42 -8.97 -3.44
CA VAL A 108 -10.17 -9.24 -2.02
C VAL A 108 -11.26 -10.12 -1.42
N GLY A 109 -12.52 -9.88 -1.77
CA GLY A 109 -13.64 -10.74 -1.39
C GLY A 109 -13.41 -12.18 -1.84
N VAL A 110 -12.96 -12.40 -3.08
CA VAL A 110 -12.60 -13.74 -3.58
C VAL A 110 -11.47 -14.34 -2.76
N GLN A 111 -10.37 -13.61 -2.53
CA GLN A 111 -9.21 -14.13 -1.80
C GLN A 111 -9.48 -14.41 -0.30
N LEU A 112 -10.38 -13.66 0.33
CA LEU A 112 -10.70 -13.84 1.75
C LEU A 112 -11.82 -14.87 1.99
N LEU A 113 -12.83 -14.92 1.11
CA LEU A 113 -14.02 -15.74 1.30
C LEU A 113 -13.91 -17.11 0.61
N TRP A 114 -13.14 -17.21 -0.46
CA TRP A 114 -12.92 -18.45 -1.20
C TRP A 114 -11.56 -19.04 -0.83
N ARG A 115 -11.54 -19.77 0.29
CA ARG A 115 -10.39 -20.58 0.74
C ARG A 115 -10.48 -22.00 0.22
#